data_AF-A0AAP5Q260-F1
#
_entry.id   AF-A0AAP5Q260-F1
#
_cell.length_a   1.000
_cell.length_b   1.000
_cell.length_c   1.000
_cell.angle_alpha   90.00
_cell.angle_beta   90.00
_cell.angle_gamma   90.00
#
_symmetry.space_group_name_H-M   'P 1'
#
loop_
_entity.id
_entity.type
_entity.pdbx_description
1 polymer ?
#
loop_
_entity_poly.entity_id
_entity_poly.type
_entity_poly.pdbx_seq_one_letter_code
_entity_poly.pdbx_strand_id
1 'polypeptide(L)' 'MSAAVDAIFAEDFAGRLLGFDHDAADEYARIAVTRKNPGRPISQFDAMIAACARSRGAALATRNEGFLRA' A
#
# COMPACT_ATOMS: atom_id res chain seq x y z
N MET A 1 23.70 -15.49 3.30
CA MET A 1 22.24 -15.27 3.15
C MET A 1 21.89 -13.92 2.51
N SER A 2 22.76 -12.90 2.56
CA SER A 2 22.50 -11.58 1.93
C SER A 2 22.48 -11.60 0.40
N ALA A 3 23.54 -12.11 -0.26
CA ALA A 3 23.72 -11.95 -1.71
C ALA A 3 22.56 -12.49 -2.58
N ALA A 4 21.95 -13.61 -2.19
CA ALA A 4 20.81 -14.16 -2.93
C ALA A 4 19.54 -13.29 -2.79
N VAL A 5 19.34 -12.67 -1.62
CA VAL A 5 18.22 -11.75 -1.39
C VAL A 5 18.46 -10.44 -2.13
N ASP A 6 19.69 -9.94 -2.13
CA ASP A 6 20.07 -8.73 -2.85
C ASP A 6 19.85 -8.90 -4.37
N ALA A 7 20.18 -10.07 -4.93
CA ALA A 7 19.91 -10.40 -6.33
C ALA A 7 18.40 -10.42 -6.66
N ILE A 8 17.57 -11.02 -5.79
CA ILE A 8 16.10 -11.00 -5.97
C ILE A 8 15.58 -9.56 -6.03
N PHE A 9 16.06 -8.66 -5.17
CA PHE A 9 15.63 -7.26 -5.21
C PHE A 9 16.13 -6.52 -6.44
N ALA A 10 17.40 -6.73 -6.80
CA ALA A 10 18.07 -6.01 -7.89
C ALA A 10 17.65 -6.49 -9.29
N GLU A 11 17.28 -7.77 -9.44
CA GLU A 11 16.95 -8.38 -10.72
C GLU A 11 15.46 -8.74 -10.80
N ASP A 12 14.99 -9.62 -9.91
CA ASP A 12 13.61 -10.10 -9.93
C ASP A 12 12.59 -9.07 -9.46
N PHE A 13 12.96 -8.01 -8.73
CA PHE A 13 12.01 -6.96 -8.33
C PHE A 13 12.41 -5.56 -8.80
N ALA A 14 13.36 -5.46 -9.74
CA ALA A 14 13.73 -4.20 -10.36
C ALA A 14 12.49 -3.44 -10.87
N GLY A 15 12.31 -2.20 -10.40
CA GLY A 15 11.18 -1.35 -10.78
C GLY A 15 9.80 -1.81 -10.27
N ARG A 16 9.72 -2.88 -9.48
CA ARG A 16 8.46 -3.46 -8.97
C ARG A 16 8.23 -3.20 -7.48
N LEU A 17 9.25 -2.72 -6.76
CA LEU A 17 9.12 -2.31 -5.37
C LEU A 17 8.65 -0.87 -5.29
N LEU A 18 7.43 -0.69 -4.81
CA LEU A 18 6.84 0.64 -4.63
C LEU A 18 7.23 1.17 -3.25
N GLY A 19 7.95 2.29 -3.23
CA GLY A 19 8.19 3.06 -2.01
C GLY A 19 6.92 3.76 -1.54
N PHE A 20 6.87 4.12 -0.25
CA PHE A 20 5.86 5.04 0.26
C PHE A 20 6.37 6.48 0.09
N ASP A 21 5.92 7.13 -0.98
CA ASP A 21 6.30 8.48 -1.40
C ASP A 21 5.18 9.51 -1.13
N HIS A 22 5.35 10.74 -1.62
CA HIS A 22 4.39 11.83 -1.38
C HIS A 22 3.00 11.51 -1.95
N ASP A 23 2.93 10.93 -3.15
CA ASP A 23 1.66 10.56 -3.76
C ASP A 23 0.93 9.47 -2.95
N ALA A 24 1.67 8.50 -2.41
CA ALA A 24 1.11 7.53 -1.47
C ALA A 24 0.71 8.17 -0.14
N ALA A 25 1.43 9.18 0.36
CA ALA A 25 1.07 9.89 1.58
C ALA A 25 -0.26 10.66 1.44
N ASP A 26 -0.49 11.30 0.29
CA ASP A 26 -1.75 12.00 0.01
C ASP A 26 -2.93 11.02 -0.05
N GLU A 27 -2.76 9.87 -0.69
CA GLU A 27 -3.79 8.82 -0.71
C GLU A 27 -4.03 8.19 0.66
N TYR A 28 -2.99 8.03 1.48
CA TYR A 28 -3.11 7.55 2.85
C TYR A 28 -4.01 8.46 3.68
N ALA A 29 -3.79 9.78 3.61
CA ALA A 29 -4.61 10.75 4.34
C ALA A 29 -6.09 10.67 3.93
N ARG A 30 -6.37 10.57 2.63
CA ARG A 30 -7.73 10.41 2.10
C ARG A 30 -8.38 9.13 2.62
N ILE A 31 -7.68 8.00 2.57
CA ILE A 31 -8.19 6.70 3.04
C ILE A 31 -8.47 6.75 4.55
N ALA A 32 -7.51 7.23 5.35
CA ALA A 32 -7.62 7.28 6.80
C ALA A 32 -8.81 8.12 7.26
N VAL A 33 -9.00 9.31 6.67
CA VAL A 33 -10.13 10.20 7.00
C VAL A 33 -11.46 9.57 6.57
N THR A 34 -11.54 9.04 5.35
CA THR A 34 -12.77 8.42 4.82
C THR A 34 -13.21 7.22 5.66
N ARG A 35 -12.25 6.50 6.25
CA ARG A 35 -12.49 5.36 7.16
C ARG A 35 -12.87 5.78 8.57
N LYS A 36 -12.19 6.80 9.11
CA LYS A 36 -12.41 7.28 10.47
C LYS A 36 -13.78 7.93 10.65
N ASN A 37 -14.22 8.74 9.69
CA ASN A 37 -15.47 9.51 9.77
C ASN A 37 -16.73 8.64 10.02
N PRO A 38 -16.96 7.52 9.30
CA PRO A 38 -18.08 6.62 9.57
C PRO A 38 -17.82 5.62 10.72
N GLY A 39 -16.75 5.79 11.51
CA GLY A 39 -16.43 4.87 12.62
C GLY A 39 -15.87 3.51 12.18
N ARG A 40 -15.26 3.43 10.99
CA ARG A 40 -14.67 2.20 10.43
C ARG A 40 -13.15 2.35 10.24
N PRO A 41 -12.38 2.57 11.33
CA PRO A 41 -10.94 2.80 11.21
C PRO A 41 -10.22 1.62 10.54
N ILE A 42 -9.16 1.94 9.81
CA ILE A 42 -8.28 0.99 9.14
C ILE A 42 -6.92 0.99 9.86
N SER A 43 -6.21 -0.14 9.86
CA SER A 43 -4.86 -0.19 10.41
C SER A 43 -3.90 0.70 9.61
N GLN A 44 -2.86 1.24 10.25
CA GLN A 44 -1.90 2.12 9.58
C GLN A 44 -1.22 1.44 8.39
N PHE A 45 -0.76 0.19 8.54
CA PHE A 45 -0.08 -0.53 7.47
C PHE A 45 -1.02 -0.91 6.33
N ASP A 46 -2.26 -1.32 6.60
CA ASP A 46 -3.24 -1.59 5.54
C ASP A 46 -3.55 -0.31 4.74
N ALA A 47 -3.67 0.83 5.41
CA ALA A 47 -3.86 2.12 4.76
C ALA A 47 -2.65 2.53 3.90
N MET A 48 -1.42 2.30 4.37
CA MET A 48 -0.21 2.57 3.58
C MET A 48 -0.13 1.69 2.34
N ILE A 49 -0.41 0.38 2.47
CA ILE A 49 -0.43 -0.56 1.35
C ILE A 49 -1.51 -0.17 0.32
N ALA A 50 -2.72 0.13 0.80
CA ALA A 50 -3.81 0.58 -0.07
C ALA A 50 -3.49 1.90 -0.77
N ALA A 51 -2.81 2.82 -0.09
CA ALA A 51 -2.41 4.10 -0.65
C ALA A 51 -1.31 3.95 -1.72
N CYS A 52 -0.32 3.08 -1.50
CA CYS A 52 0.66 2.74 -2.53
C CYS A 52 -0.03 2.16 -3.78
N ALA A 53 -0.97 1.23 -3.62
CA ALA A 53 -1.70 0.69 -4.77
C ALA A 53 -2.51 1.78 -5.50
N ARG A 54 -3.27 2.59 -4.75
CA ARG A 54 -4.17 3.62 -5.30
C ARG A 54 -3.42 4.75 -6.00
N SER A 55 -2.30 5.23 -5.43
CA SER A 55 -1.47 6.29 -6.04
C SER A 55 -0.90 5.91 -7.41
N ARG A 56 -0.79 4.61 -7.69
CA ARG A 56 -0.28 4.07 -8.97
C ARG A 56 -1.38 3.47 -9.85
N GLY A 57 -2.65 3.64 -9.50
CA GLY A 57 -3.78 3.08 -10.24
C GLY A 57 -3.80 1.55 -10.28
N ALA A 58 -3.16 0.90 -9.32
CA ALA A 58 -3.05 -0.56 -9.26
C ALA A 58 -4.21 -1.20 -8.48
N ALA A 59 -4.53 -2.44 -8.82
CA ALA A 59 -5.41 -3.28 -8.01
C ALA A 59 -4.65 -3.84 -6.80
N LEU A 60 -5.29 -3.88 -5.63
CA LEU A 60 -4.72 -4.49 -4.43
C LEU A 60 -5.18 -5.95 -4.27
N ALA A 61 -4.27 -6.89 -4.43
CA ALA A 61 -4.51 -8.29 -4.08
C ALA A 61 -4.48 -8.45 -2.55
N THR A 62 -5.61 -8.80 -1.94
CA THR A 62 -5.72 -9.01 -0.49
C THR A 62 -6.80 -10.02 -0.17
N ARG A 63 -6.60 -10.82 0.88
CA ARG A 63 -7.67 -11.65 1.49
C ARG A 63 -8.55 -10.85 2.44
N ASN A 64 -8.13 -9.65 2.84
CA ASN A 64 -8.84 -8.78 3.76
C ASN A 64 -9.52 -7.64 2.97
N GLU A 65 -10.59 -7.98 2.25
CA GLU A 65 -11.32 -7.01 1.44
C GLU A 65 -12.12 -6.00 2.28
N GLY A 66 -12.29 -6.24 3.58
CA GLY A 66 -13.09 -5.38 4.47
C GLY A 66 -12.59 -3.93 4.54
N PHE A 67 -11.29 -3.72 4.32
CA PHE A 67 -10.70 -2.38 4.27
C PHE A 67 -10.64 -1.76 2.86
N LEU A 68 -11.06 -2.48 1.82
CA LEU A 68 -11.21 -1.94 0.47
C LEU A 68 -12.64 -1.51 0.17
N ARG A 69 -13.63 -2.15 0.81
CA ARG A 69 -15.05 -1.85 0.59
C ARG A 69 -15.48 -0.67 1.47
N ALA A 70 -16.03 0.38 0.83
CA ALA A 70 -16.51 1.61 1.48
C ALA A 70 -17.53 1.34 2.59
#